data_AF-A0A5Q2F890-F1
#
_entry.id   AF-A0A5Q2F890-F1
#
_cell.length_a   1.000
_cell.length_b   1.000
_cell.length_c   1.000
_cell.angle_alpha   90.00
_cell.angle_beta   90.00
_cell.angle_gamma   90.00
#
_symmetry.space_group_name_H-M   'P 1'
#
loop_
_entity.id
_entity.type
_entity.pdbx_description
1 polymer ?
#
loop_
_entity_poly.entity_id
_entity_poly.type
_entity_poly.pdbx_seq_one_letter_code
_entity_poly.pdbx_strand_id
1 'polypeptide(L)'
;MNRSFLTPTQRWIAAGCLVAAPLLFAAAEFLSPSGEGTPDQLLDALAAASRTAPLGLVAGLLSSAFFVPGLFGLLSRPMARGRLLAEAGLTLLYYGLLANIALGGLNVMFLAMADPRMDRAAMVQLFDRMTREPVVGPLLAGHYLMALGALLLGLGLWRGGVGPRWAAAAVGLSGVTDAALGMVAPDLVASVVSNGLLIGGFVAYAWTVSRESRPTTAVHPATHPASSTTMA
;
A
#
# COMPACT_ATOMS: atom_id res chain seq x y z
N MET A 1 30.01 3.50 0.76
CA MET A 1 29.45 2.84 -0.43
C MET A 1 28.21 2.09 0.00
N ASN A 2 27.04 2.39 -0.55
CA ASN A 2 25.81 1.70 -0.20
C ASN A 2 25.15 1.28 -1.53
N ARG A 3 25.42 0.04 -1.96
CA ARG A 3 24.84 -0.51 -3.19
C ARG A 3 23.44 -1.04 -2.88
N SER A 4 22.49 -0.88 -3.80
CA SER A 4 21.24 -1.64 -3.76
C SER A 4 21.57 -3.13 -3.79
N PHE A 5 21.01 -3.90 -2.84
CA PHE A 5 21.20 -5.35 -2.75
C PHE A 5 20.35 -6.13 -3.76
N LEU A 6 19.51 -5.45 -4.56
CA LEU A 6 18.56 -6.10 -5.46
C LEU A 6 19.18 -6.43 -6.81
N THR A 7 18.91 -7.64 -7.30
CA THR A 7 19.22 -8.04 -8.67
C THR A 7 18.35 -7.25 -9.67
N PRO A 8 18.74 -7.17 -10.96
CA PRO A 8 17.91 -6.52 -11.99
C PRO A 8 16.46 -7.03 -12.02
N THR A 9 16.28 -8.35 -11.93
CA THR A 9 14.96 -8.99 -11.90
C THR A 9 14.15 -8.57 -10.67
N GLN A 10 14.76 -8.58 -9.48
CA GLN A 10 14.09 -8.15 -8.25
C GLN A 10 13.63 -6.69 -8.30
N ARG A 11 14.40 -5.80 -8.95
CA ARG A 11 14.01 -4.40 -9.12
C ARG A 11 12.80 -4.24 -10.04
N TRP A 12 12.75 -5.00 -11.13
CA TRP A 12 11.58 -5.01 -12.02
C TRP A 12 10.34 -5.56 -11.34
N ILE A 13 10.47 -6.65 -10.58
CA ILE A 13 9.36 -7.20 -9.79
C ILE A 13 8.87 -6.17 -8.78
N ALA A 14 9.77 -5.56 -7.99
CA ALA A 14 9.39 -4.55 -7.02
C ALA A 14 8.72 -3.33 -7.67
N ALA A 15 9.25 -2.83 -8.79
CA ALA A 15 8.64 -1.72 -9.53
C ALA A 15 7.24 -2.08 -10.05
N GLY A 16 7.06 -3.28 -10.60
CA GLY A 16 5.76 -3.78 -11.05
C GLY A 16 4.77 -3.89 -9.90
N CYS A 17 5.18 -4.48 -8.78
CA CYS A 17 4.36 -4.59 -7.57
C CYS A 17 3.99 -3.22 -6.98
N LEU A 18 4.92 -2.25 -7.01
CA LEU A 18 4.68 -0.90 -6.50
C LEU A 18 3.60 -0.15 -7.29
N VAL A 19 3.44 -0.45 -8.58
CA VAL A 19 2.37 0.12 -9.43
C VAL A 19 1.09 -0.70 -9.34
N ALA A 20 1.20 -2.03 -9.41
CA ALA A 20 0.03 -2.90 -9.42
C ALA A 20 -0.72 -2.87 -8.08
N ALA A 21 -0.02 -2.73 -6.94
CA ALA A 21 -0.65 -2.66 -5.62
C ALA A 21 -1.68 -1.51 -5.47
N PRO A 22 -1.34 -0.22 -5.70
CA PRO A 22 -2.31 0.86 -5.59
C PRO A 22 -3.39 0.83 -6.68
N LEU A 23 -3.10 0.28 -7.88
CA LEU A 23 -4.14 0.07 -8.91
C LEU A 23 -5.19 -0.95 -8.47
N LEU A 24 -4.74 -2.08 -7.91
CA LEU A 24 -5.62 -3.11 -7.36
C LEU A 24 -6.37 -2.60 -6.12
N PHE A 25 -5.73 -1.75 -5.31
CA PHE A 25 -6.37 -1.10 -4.17
C PHE A 25 -7.54 -0.21 -4.63
N ALA A 26 -7.27 0.69 -5.58
CA ALA A 26 -8.30 1.56 -6.14
C ALA A 26 -9.43 0.75 -6.81
N ALA A 27 -9.10 -0.31 -7.54
CA ALA A 27 -10.09 -1.21 -8.11
C ALA A 27 -10.95 -1.89 -7.03
N ALA A 28 -10.36 -2.28 -5.90
CA ALA A 28 -11.07 -2.85 -4.77
C ALA A 28 -12.11 -1.88 -4.20
N GLU A 29 -11.73 -0.61 -4.03
CA GLU A 29 -12.64 0.44 -3.54
C GLU A 29 -13.79 0.68 -4.50
N PHE A 30 -13.53 0.84 -5.82
CA PHE A 30 -14.60 1.11 -6.79
C PHE A 30 -15.54 -0.09 -7.04
N LEU A 31 -15.08 -1.32 -6.78
CA LEU A 31 -15.90 -2.53 -6.95
C LEU A 31 -16.69 -2.90 -5.69
N SER A 32 -16.31 -2.33 -4.54
CA SER A 32 -16.97 -2.58 -3.26
C SER A 32 -18.10 -1.56 -3.07
N PRO A 33 -19.27 -1.98 -2.55
CA PRO A 33 -20.31 -1.03 -2.17
C PRO A 33 -19.84 -0.13 -1.02
N SER A 34 -20.36 1.09 -0.96
CA SER A 34 -20.08 2.04 0.13
C SER A 34 -20.41 1.43 1.49
N GLY A 35 -19.50 1.57 2.46
CA GLY A 35 -19.65 1.05 3.81
C GLY A 35 -20.54 1.88 4.75
N GLU A 36 -21.35 2.78 4.22
CA GLU A 36 -22.22 3.67 5.00
C GLU A 36 -23.63 3.10 5.19
N GLY A 37 -24.25 3.46 6.32
CA GLY A 37 -25.65 3.14 6.61
C GLY A 37 -25.85 2.12 7.74
N THR A 38 -27.08 1.63 7.87
CA THR A 38 -27.44 0.59 8.83
C THR A 38 -26.95 -0.79 8.36
N PRO A 39 -26.78 -1.78 9.27
CA PRO A 39 -26.46 -3.15 8.88
C PRO A 39 -27.36 -3.73 7.79
N ASP A 40 -28.65 -3.37 7.81
CA ASP A 40 -29.62 -3.76 6.79
C ASP A 40 -29.29 -3.13 5.43
N GLN A 41 -29.05 -1.83 5.38
CA GLN A 41 -28.66 -1.13 4.14
C GLN A 41 -27.35 -1.68 3.55
N LEU A 42 -26.39 -2.05 4.40
CA LEU A 42 -25.13 -2.65 3.96
C LEU A 42 -25.31 -4.05 3.35
N LEU A 43 -26.15 -4.89 3.95
CA LEU A 43 -26.47 -6.20 3.38
C LEU A 43 -27.22 -6.08 2.05
N ASP A 44 -28.10 -5.10 1.89
CA ASP A 44 -28.75 -4.81 0.60
C ASP A 44 -27.74 -4.35 -0.45
N ALA A 45 -26.82 -3.45 -0.08
CA ALA A 45 -25.79 -2.98 -0.98
C ALA A 45 -24.86 -4.13 -1.43
N LEU A 46 -24.48 -5.02 -0.51
CA LEU A 46 -23.70 -6.22 -0.82
C LEU A 46 -24.46 -7.21 -1.72
N ALA A 47 -25.75 -7.43 -1.47
CA ALA A 47 -26.59 -8.29 -2.31
C ALA A 47 -26.70 -7.73 -3.74
N ALA A 48 -26.91 -6.42 -3.86
CA ALA A 48 -26.93 -5.71 -5.15
C ALA A 48 -25.58 -5.77 -5.88
N ALA A 49 -24.47 -5.74 -5.13
CA ALA A 49 -23.10 -5.83 -5.64
C ALA A 49 -22.57 -7.28 -5.76
N SER A 50 -23.42 -8.31 -5.69
CA SER A 50 -23.01 -9.73 -5.65
C SER A 50 -22.05 -10.18 -6.76
N ARG A 51 -22.02 -9.49 -7.91
CA ARG A 51 -21.08 -9.77 -9.02
C ARG A 51 -19.76 -9.02 -8.92
N THR A 52 -19.74 -7.82 -8.35
CA THR A 52 -18.56 -6.94 -8.29
C THR A 52 -17.82 -7.04 -6.96
N ALA A 53 -18.53 -7.19 -5.85
CA ALA A 53 -17.95 -7.30 -4.51
C ALA A 53 -16.91 -8.44 -4.37
N PRO A 54 -17.11 -9.66 -4.94
CA PRO A 54 -16.06 -10.68 -4.91
C PRO A 54 -14.79 -10.26 -5.66
N LEU A 55 -14.93 -9.56 -6.78
CA LEU A 55 -13.80 -9.06 -7.56
C LEU A 55 -13.04 -7.97 -6.79
N GLY A 56 -13.78 -7.06 -6.16
CA GLY A 56 -13.20 -6.03 -5.29
C GLY A 56 -12.42 -6.63 -4.13
N LEU A 57 -12.98 -7.66 -3.47
CA LEU A 57 -12.31 -8.38 -2.41
C LEU A 57 -11.00 -9.04 -2.87
N VAL A 58 -11.03 -9.77 -3.99
CA VAL A 58 -9.82 -10.40 -4.55
C VAL A 58 -8.78 -9.34 -4.90
N ALA A 59 -9.20 -8.22 -5.50
CA ALA A 59 -8.31 -7.10 -5.81
C ALA A 59 -7.67 -6.52 -4.53
N GLY A 60 -8.43 -6.34 -3.45
CA GLY A 60 -7.91 -5.84 -2.17
C GLY A 60 -6.90 -6.78 -1.50
N LEU A 61 -7.13 -8.09 -1.58
CA LEU A 61 -6.19 -9.10 -1.06
C LEU A 61 -4.90 -9.14 -1.90
N LEU A 62 -5.01 -9.13 -3.22
CA LEU A 62 -3.85 -9.09 -4.13
C LEU A 62 -3.07 -7.79 -3.98
N SER A 63 -3.76 -6.67 -3.80
CA SER A 63 -3.14 -5.38 -3.51
C SER A 63 -2.24 -5.46 -2.28
N SER A 64 -2.77 -5.99 -1.17
CA SER A 64 -2.02 -6.19 0.07
C SER A 64 -0.78 -7.07 -0.13
N ALA A 65 -0.91 -8.14 -0.90
CA ALA A 65 0.21 -9.03 -1.23
C ALA A 65 1.30 -8.32 -2.07
N PHE A 66 0.90 -7.43 -2.99
CA PHE A 66 1.83 -6.72 -3.89
C PHE A 66 2.51 -5.53 -3.20
N PHE A 67 1.87 -4.90 -2.21
CA PHE A 67 2.52 -3.85 -1.44
C PHE A 67 3.82 -4.32 -0.76
N VAL A 68 3.87 -5.56 -0.28
CA VAL A 68 5.04 -6.10 0.43
C VAL A 68 6.34 -6.05 -0.41
N PRO A 69 6.44 -6.73 -1.58
CA PRO A 69 7.64 -6.64 -2.40
C PRO A 69 7.86 -5.24 -2.98
N GLY A 70 6.79 -4.49 -3.29
CA GLY A 70 6.89 -3.12 -3.80
C GLY A 70 7.57 -2.17 -2.82
N LEU A 71 7.07 -2.13 -1.58
CA LEU A 71 7.61 -1.27 -0.52
C LEU A 71 9.01 -1.72 -0.06
N PHE A 72 9.26 -3.03 0.00
CA PHE A 72 10.60 -3.55 0.27
C PHE A 72 11.61 -3.08 -0.79
N GLY A 73 11.23 -3.14 -2.06
CA GLY A 73 12.10 -2.67 -3.14
C GLY A 73 12.36 -1.17 -3.09
N LEU A 74 11.34 -0.37 -2.76
CA LEU A 74 11.46 1.06 -2.56
C LEU A 74 12.46 1.43 -1.45
N LEU A 75 12.39 0.73 -0.31
CA LEU A 75 13.22 1.00 0.87
C LEU A 75 14.59 0.33 0.86
N SER A 76 14.86 -0.54 -0.12
CA SER A 76 16.20 -1.08 -0.37
C SER A 76 17.22 0.00 -0.78
N ARG A 77 16.73 1.19 -1.13
CA ARG A 77 17.56 2.30 -1.58
C ARG A 77 18.22 2.99 -0.39
N PRO A 78 19.50 3.37 -0.52
CA PRO A 78 20.19 4.02 0.58
C PRO A 78 19.64 5.43 0.82
N MET A 79 19.28 5.70 2.08
CA MET A 79 18.79 6.99 2.53
C MET A 79 19.83 7.64 3.43
N ALA A 80 20.22 8.88 3.12
CA ALA A 80 21.15 9.64 3.96
C ALA A 80 20.46 10.16 5.24
N ARG A 81 19.17 10.47 5.16
CA ARG A 81 18.33 11.00 6.25
C ARG A 81 16.92 10.41 6.14
N GLY A 82 16.12 10.50 7.21
CA GLY A 82 14.71 10.09 7.16
C GLY A 82 14.45 8.57 7.19
N ARG A 83 15.49 7.74 7.30
CA ARG A 83 15.35 6.27 7.34
C ARG A 83 14.43 5.78 8.46
N LEU A 84 14.58 6.32 9.68
CA LEU A 84 13.72 5.95 10.81
C LEU A 84 12.25 6.29 10.56
N LEU A 85 11.95 7.41 9.89
CA LEU A 85 10.58 7.78 9.53
C LEU A 85 10.01 6.84 8.48
N ALA A 86 10.81 6.46 7.49
CA ALA A 86 10.41 5.52 6.45
C ALA A 86 10.18 4.12 7.02
N GLU A 87 11.02 3.65 7.94
CA GLU A 87 10.88 2.36 8.62
C GLU A 87 9.67 2.33 9.57
N ALA A 88 9.44 3.41 10.33
CA ALA A 88 8.24 3.57 11.15
C ALA A 88 6.97 3.61 10.28
N GLY A 89 7.00 4.40 9.20
CA GLY A 89 5.91 4.47 8.23
C GLY A 89 5.61 3.11 7.58
N LEU A 90 6.65 2.36 7.21
CA LEU A 90 6.52 1.01 6.68
C LEU A 90 5.89 0.04 7.68
N THR A 91 6.30 0.12 8.95
CA THR A 91 5.77 -0.74 10.01
C THR A 91 4.27 -0.51 10.20
N LEU A 92 3.86 0.76 10.22
CA LEU A 92 2.45 1.14 10.31
C LEU A 92 1.65 0.77 9.05
N LEU A 93 2.23 0.94 7.86
CA LEU A 93 1.63 0.46 6.61
C LEU A 93 1.41 -1.04 6.65
N TYR A 94 2.40 -1.84 7.07
CA TYR A 94 2.23 -3.29 7.19
C TYR A 94 1.18 -3.69 8.20
N TYR A 95 1.10 -2.98 9.33
CA TYR A 95 0.00 -3.19 10.26
C TYR A 95 -1.36 -2.93 9.59
N GLY A 96 -1.49 -1.81 8.87
CA GLY A 96 -2.70 -1.48 8.11
C GLY A 96 -3.05 -2.50 7.04
N LEU A 97 -2.05 -3.02 6.32
CA LEU A 97 -2.24 -4.09 5.33
C LEU A 97 -2.70 -5.41 5.96
N LEU A 98 -2.15 -5.77 7.13
CA LEU A 98 -2.62 -6.94 7.88
C LEU A 98 -4.06 -6.76 8.36
N ALA A 99 -4.41 -5.58 8.86
CA ALA A 99 -5.78 -5.25 9.23
C ALA A 99 -6.72 -5.32 8.01
N ASN A 100 -6.29 -4.83 6.85
CA ASN A 100 -7.03 -4.91 5.59
C ASN A 100 -7.27 -6.37 5.14
N ILE A 101 -6.27 -7.25 5.28
CA ILE A 101 -6.43 -8.69 4.99
C ILE A 101 -7.47 -9.32 5.95
N ALA A 102 -7.40 -9.00 7.24
CA ALA A 102 -8.36 -9.49 8.23
C ALA A 102 -9.78 -8.98 7.96
N LEU A 103 -9.94 -7.69 7.63
CA LEU A 103 -11.21 -7.11 7.19
C LEU A 103 -11.71 -7.75 5.89
N GLY A 104 -10.82 -8.09 4.97
CA GLY A 104 -11.14 -8.88 3.78
C GLY A 104 -11.79 -10.22 4.14
N GLY A 105 -11.27 -10.91 5.16
CA GLY A 105 -11.89 -12.13 5.70
C GLY A 105 -13.31 -11.90 6.24
N LEU A 106 -13.54 -10.80 6.96
CA LEU A 106 -14.87 -10.41 7.41
C LEU A 106 -15.81 -10.08 6.24
N ASN A 107 -15.30 -9.42 5.20
CA ASN A 107 -16.08 -9.10 4.01
C ASN A 107 -16.51 -10.35 3.22
N VAL A 108 -15.73 -11.43 3.22
CA VAL A 108 -16.19 -12.74 2.69
C VAL A 108 -17.44 -13.21 3.43
N MET A 109 -17.42 -13.11 4.75
CA MET A 109 -18.53 -13.51 5.60
C MET A 109 -19.75 -12.60 5.38
N PHE A 110 -19.56 -11.28 5.29
CA PHE A 110 -20.66 -10.36 5.00
C PHE A 110 -21.28 -10.60 3.62
N LEU A 111 -20.47 -10.94 2.62
CA LEU A 111 -20.98 -11.33 1.31
C LEU A 111 -21.84 -12.60 1.38
N ALA A 112 -21.46 -13.58 2.19
CA ALA A 112 -22.27 -14.78 2.41
C ALA A 112 -23.58 -14.46 3.18
N MET A 113 -23.53 -13.53 4.14
CA MET A 113 -24.71 -13.06 4.87
C MET A 113 -25.70 -12.30 3.99
N ALA A 114 -25.22 -11.68 2.91
CA ALA A 114 -26.03 -10.96 1.95
C ALA A 114 -26.74 -11.88 0.93
N ASP A 115 -26.53 -13.21 0.97
CA ASP A 115 -27.24 -14.14 0.09
C ASP A 115 -28.76 -14.10 0.39
N PRO A 116 -29.63 -13.83 -0.62
CA PRO A 116 -31.09 -13.75 -0.43
C PRO A 116 -31.74 -15.01 0.14
N ARG A 117 -31.04 -16.15 0.14
CA ARG A 117 -31.51 -17.42 0.70
C ARG A 117 -31.32 -17.53 2.22
N MET A 118 -30.60 -16.59 2.84
CA MET A 118 -30.37 -16.57 4.29
C MET A 118 -31.54 -15.89 5.02
N ASP A 119 -31.72 -16.23 6.31
CA ASP A 119 -32.66 -15.51 7.17
C ASP A 119 -32.15 -14.08 7.41
N ARG A 120 -32.78 -13.12 6.73
CA ARG A 120 -32.37 -11.72 6.75
C ARG A 120 -32.35 -11.13 8.16
N ALA A 121 -33.36 -11.40 8.97
CA ALA A 121 -33.45 -10.83 10.31
C ALA A 121 -32.32 -11.35 11.20
N ALA A 122 -32.01 -12.64 11.10
CA ALA A 122 -30.88 -13.24 11.82
C ALA A 122 -29.53 -12.68 11.34
N MET A 123 -29.34 -12.51 10.02
CA MET A 123 -28.09 -11.98 9.46
C MET A 123 -27.85 -10.51 9.82
N VAL A 124 -28.89 -9.67 9.84
CA VAL A 124 -28.79 -8.27 10.30
C VAL A 124 -28.37 -8.20 11.77
N GLN A 125 -28.98 -9.02 12.64
CA GLN A 125 -28.62 -9.07 14.06
C GLN A 125 -27.19 -9.56 14.28
N LEU A 126 -26.77 -10.58 13.52
CA LEU A 126 -25.41 -11.10 13.58
C LEU A 126 -24.40 -10.05 13.11
N PHE A 127 -24.68 -9.36 12.00
CA PHE A 127 -23.84 -8.26 11.50
C PHE A 127 -23.68 -7.16 12.56
N ASP A 128 -24.79 -6.67 13.13
CA ASP A 128 -24.77 -5.62 14.16
C ASP A 128 -23.98 -6.05 15.41
N ARG A 129 -24.11 -7.32 15.82
CA ARG A 129 -23.32 -7.84 16.95
C ARG A 129 -21.82 -7.85 16.63
N MET A 130 -21.44 -8.34 15.46
CA MET A 130 -20.03 -8.45 15.06
C MET A 130 -19.36 -7.07 14.95
N THR A 131 -20.02 -6.06 14.39
CA THR A 131 -19.44 -4.72 14.26
C THR A 131 -19.26 -4.00 15.59
N ARG A 132 -19.97 -4.43 16.64
CA ARG A 132 -19.83 -3.92 18.01
C ARG A 132 -18.82 -4.69 18.85
N GLU A 133 -18.28 -5.80 18.35
CA GLU A 133 -17.29 -6.57 19.10
C GLU A 133 -16.00 -5.74 19.26
N PRO A 134 -15.41 -5.66 20.48
CA PRO A 134 -14.22 -4.85 20.74
C PRO A 134 -13.02 -5.18 19.83
N VAL A 135 -12.95 -6.41 19.32
CA VAL A 135 -11.90 -6.87 18.41
C VAL A 135 -11.91 -6.14 17.05
N VAL A 136 -13.04 -5.56 16.65
CA VAL A 136 -13.15 -4.77 15.41
C VAL A 136 -12.41 -3.43 15.53
N GLY A 137 -12.30 -2.87 16.74
CA GLY A 137 -11.62 -1.59 16.98
C GLY A 137 -10.18 -1.55 16.43
N PRO A 138 -9.30 -2.50 16.82
CA PRO A 138 -7.96 -2.61 16.24
C PRO A 138 -7.93 -2.79 14.72
N LEU A 139 -8.89 -3.52 14.13
CA LEU A 139 -8.97 -3.69 12.68
C LEU A 139 -9.29 -2.36 11.98
N LEU A 140 -10.25 -1.60 12.50
CA LEU A 140 -10.58 -0.26 11.99
C LEU A 140 -9.44 0.74 12.21
N ALA A 141 -8.75 0.65 13.36
CA ALA A 141 -7.55 1.45 13.62
C ALA A 141 -6.46 1.20 12.56
N GLY A 142 -6.40 -0.01 11.99
CA GLY A 142 -5.50 -0.34 10.88
C GLY A 142 -5.62 0.60 9.68
N HIS A 143 -6.83 1.05 9.33
CA HIS A 143 -7.03 2.02 8.24
C HIS A 143 -6.37 3.37 8.54
N TYR A 144 -6.59 3.93 9.74
CA TYR A 144 -5.96 5.18 10.15
C TYR A 144 -4.45 5.07 10.34
N LEU A 145 -3.97 3.94 10.86
CA LEU A 145 -2.54 3.66 10.98
C LEU A 145 -1.88 3.49 9.62
N MET A 146 -2.59 2.95 8.62
CA MET A 146 -2.14 2.92 7.23
C MET A 146 -1.94 4.33 6.68
N ALA A 147 -2.91 5.23 6.90
CA ALA A 147 -2.81 6.64 6.48
C ALA A 147 -1.63 7.36 7.16
N LEU A 148 -1.46 7.18 8.47
CA LEU A 148 -0.30 7.70 9.20
C LEU A 148 1.01 7.09 8.70
N GLY A 149 1.02 5.80 8.40
CA GLY A 149 2.15 5.08 7.83
C GLY A 149 2.57 5.64 6.48
N ALA A 150 1.60 5.92 5.59
CA ALA A 150 1.84 6.56 4.30
C ALA A 150 2.45 7.96 4.48
N LEU A 151 1.92 8.77 5.40
CA LEU A 151 2.46 10.10 5.73
C LEU A 151 3.92 10.04 6.19
N LEU A 152 4.23 9.16 7.14
CA LEU A 152 5.59 8.98 7.65
C LEU A 152 6.54 8.43 6.58
N LEU A 153 6.06 7.50 5.74
CA LEU A 153 6.81 6.98 4.60
C LEU A 153 7.15 8.11 3.62
N GLY A 154 6.15 8.89 3.20
CA GLY A 154 6.34 10.05 2.32
C GLY A 154 7.32 11.07 2.90
N LEU A 155 7.20 11.41 4.18
CA LEU A 155 8.13 12.32 4.87
C LEU A 155 9.55 11.73 4.94
N GLY A 156 9.67 10.43 5.20
CA GLY A 156 10.93 9.70 5.20
C GLY A 156 11.61 9.77 3.83
N LEU A 157 10.88 9.46 2.76
CA LEU A 157 11.35 9.52 1.38
C LEU A 157 11.75 10.94 0.97
N TRP A 158 10.95 11.94 1.35
CA TRP A 158 11.23 13.36 1.10
C TRP A 158 12.53 13.81 1.76
N ARG A 159 12.72 13.43 3.04
CA ARG A 159 13.94 13.78 3.80
C ARG A 159 15.15 12.98 3.34
N GLY A 160 14.94 11.75 2.88
CA GLY A 160 15.99 10.87 2.38
C GLY A 160 16.46 11.19 0.97
N GLY A 161 15.75 12.07 0.25
CA GLY A 161 16.09 12.41 -1.14
C GLY A 161 15.91 11.22 -2.08
N VAL A 162 15.03 10.28 -1.74
CA VAL A 162 14.74 9.13 -2.60
C VAL A 162 13.73 9.61 -3.64
N GLY A 163 14.16 9.65 -4.91
CA GLY A 163 13.30 10.01 -6.04
C GLY A 163 12.82 11.47 -6.07
N PRO A 164 11.82 11.79 -6.91
CA PRO A 164 11.25 13.12 -7.00
C PRO A 164 10.50 13.51 -5.72
N ARG A 165 10.73 14.73 -5.21
CA ARG A 165 10.08 15.22 -3.99
C ARG A 165 8.55 15.23 -4.06
N TRP A 166 8.00 15.62 -5.21
CA TRP A 166 6.55 15.64 -5.40
C TRP A 166 5.92 14.24 -5.23
N ALA A 167 6.63 13.17 -5.61
CA ALA A 167 6.16 11.80 -5.44
C ALA A 167 6.12 11.41 -3.96
N ALA A 168 7.11 11.83 -3.18
CA ALA A 168 7.13 11.64 -1.73
C ALA A 168 5.96 12.37 -1.06
N ALA A 169 5.66 13.60 -1.47
CA ALA A 169 4.49 14.33 -0.97
C ALA A 169 3.18 13.66 -1.41
N ALA A 170 3.06 13.18 -2.64
CA ALA A 170 1.87 12.51 -3.13
C ALA A 170 1.57 11.23 -2.32
N VAL A 171 2.57 10.38 -2.09
CA VAL A 171 2.43 9.18 -1.22
C VAL A 171 2.12 9.56 0.22
N GLY A 172 2.75 10.62 0.75
CA GLY A 172 2.50 11.05 2.12
C GLY A 172 1.11 11.65 2.33
N LEU A 173 0.61 12.40 1.35
CA LEU A 173 -0.67 13.08 1.43
C LEU A 173 -1.84 12.18 1.06
N SER A 174 -1.66 11.10 0.29
CA SER A 174 -2.77 10.26 -0.16
C SER A 174 -3.64 9.78 1.00
N GLY A 175 -3.05 9.22 2.07
CA GLY A 175 -3.80 8.75 3.24
C GLY A 175 -4.40 9.87 4.08
N VAL A 176 -3.74 11.04 4.14
CA VAL A 176 -4.28 12.22 4.85
C VAL A 176 -5.48 12.78 4.11
N THR A 177 -5.40 12.85 2.78
CA THR A 177 -6.48 13.31 1.92
C THR A 177 -7.66 12.35 1.97
N ASP A 178 -7.41 11.04 1.99
CA ASP A 178 -8.44 10.03 2.18
C ASP A 178 -9.22 10.25 3.49
N ALA A 179 -8.51 10.30 4.62
CA ALA A 179 -9.11 10.47 5.93
C ALA A 179 -9.81 11.84 6.10
N ALA A 180 -9.24 12.92 5.53
CA ALA A 180 -9.80 14.25 5.66
C ALA A 180 -11.01 14.47 4.73
N LEU A 181 -10.93 14.04 3.47
CA LEU A 181 -12.02 14.20 2.51
C LEU A 181 -13.18 13.25 2.80
N GLY A 182 -12.93 12.06 3.34
CA GLY A 182 -14.00 11.15 3.77
C GLY A 182 -14.94 11.72 4.83
N MET A 183 -14.56 12.82 5.51
CA MET A 183 -15.43 13.51 6.47
C MET A 183 -16.32 14.59 5.86
N VAL A 184 -16.00 15.09 4.66
CA VAL A 184 -16.60 16.35 4.13
C VAL A 184 -17.00 16.29 2.66
N ALA A 185 -16.44 15.37 1.89
CA ALA A 185 -16.65 15.25 0.46
C ALA A 185 -17.45 13.98 0.13
N PRO A 186 -18.11 13.92 -1.04
CA PRO A 186 -18.65 12.67 -1.54
C PRO A 186 -17.55 11.60 -1.62
N ASP A 187 -17.85 10.39 -1.17
CA ASP A 187 -16.92 9.24 -1.10
C ASP A 187 -16.11 9.08 -2.39
N LEU A 188 -16.78 9.14 -3.54
CA LEU A 188 -16.15 9.05 -4.86
C LEU A 188 -15.02 10.08 -5.07
N VAL A 189 -15.22 11.32 -4.63
CA VAL A 189 -14.22 12.39 -4.80
C VAL A 189 -13.02 12.14 -3.89
N ALA A 190 -13.28 11.74 -2.64
CA ALA A 190 -12.23 11.39 -1.69
C ALA A 190 -11.35 10.27 -2.25
N SER A 191 -11.97 9.14 -2.67
CA SER A 191 -11.26 7.98 -3.20
C SER A 191 -10.51 8.29 -4.49
N VAL A 192 -11.10 9.04 -5.43
CA VAL A 192 -10.42 9.37 -6.70
C VAL A 192 -9.16 10.21 -6.44
N VAL A 193 -9.25 11.20 -5.55
CA VAL A 193 -8.12 12.08 -5.25
C VAL A 193 -7.04 11.34 -4.46
N SER A 194 -7.42 10.61 -3.40
CA SER A 194 -6.47 9.86 -2.57
C SER A 194 -5.74 8.78 -3.38
N ASN A 195 -6.47 7.98 -4.16
CA ASN A 195 -5.89 6.97 -5.05
C ASN A 195 -5.04 7.59 -6.15
N GLY A 196 -5.47 8.70 -6.76
CA GLY A 196 -4.70 9.41 -7.78
C GLY A 196 -3.33 9.85 -7.27
N LEU A 197 -3.28 10.39 -6.05
CA LEU A 197 -2.03 10.75 -5.37
C LEU A 197 -1.15 9.52 -5.10
N LEU A 198 -1.73 8.45 -4.56
CA LEU A 198 -1.02 7.21 -4.23
C LEU A 198 -0.42 6.57 -5.50
N ILE A 199 -1.23 6.37 -6.54
CA ILE A 199 -0.83 5.79 -7.82
C ILE A 199 0.23 6.67 -8.48
N GLY A 200 0.01 7.98 -8.59
CA GLY A 200 0.96 8.90 -9.22
C GLY A 200 2.32 8.91 -8.52
N GLY A 201 2.33 8.94 -7.18
CA GLY A 201 3.55 8.87 -6.38
C GLY A 201 4.29 7.55 -6.58
N PHE A 202 3.59 6.42 -6.51
CA PHE A 202 4.20 5.11 -6.68
C PHE A 202 4.66 4.79 -8.10
N VAL A 203 3.96 5.28 -9.14
CA VAL A 203 4.42 5.18 -10.54
C VAL A 203 5.73 5.94 -10.72
N ALA A 204 5.85 7.15 -10.17
CA ALA A 204 7.11 7.90 -10.23
C ALA A 204 8.24 7.17 -9.50
N TYR A 205 7.95 6.54 -8.36
CA TYR A 205 8.94 5.72 -7.66
C TYR A 205 9.34 4.46 -8.42
N ALA A 206 8.38 3.73 -8.97
CA ALA A 206 8.62 2.54 -9.79
C ALA A 206 9.51 2.86 -10.99
N TRP A 207 9.27 4.00 -11.64
CA TRP A 207 10.14 4.53 -12.70
C TRP A 207 11.57 4.81 -12.23
N THR A 208 11.74 5.37 -11.03
CA THR A 208 13.09 5.61 -10.49
C THR A 208 13.81 4.32 -10.10
N VAL A 209 13.08 3.31 -9.62
CA VAL A 209 13.62 1.99 -9.25
C VAL A 209 14.05 1.22 -10.50
N SER A 210 13.28 1.29 -11.60
CA SER A 210 13.61 0.59 -12.85
C SER A 210 14.78 1.21 -13.62
N ARG A 211 15.02 2.52 -13.45
CA ARG A 211 16.08 3.27 -14.16
C ARG A 211 17.45 3.28 -13.49
N GLU A 212 17.63 2.64 -12.34
CA GLU A 212 18.96 2.54 -11.72
C GLU A 212 19.88 1.65 -12.57
N SER A 213 20.70 2.26 -13.43
CA SER A 213 21.81 1.61 -14.10
C SER A 213 22.76 1.01 -13.07
N ARG A 214 23.25 -0.22 -13.30
CA ARG A 214 24.38 -0.73 -12.51
C ARG A 214 25.49 0.31 -12.62
N PRO A 215 26.12 0.74 -11.51
CA PRO A 215 27.39 1.41 -11.63
C PRO A 215 28.25 0.42 -12.40
N THR A 216 28.66 0.78 -13.62
CA THR A 216 29.72 0.07 -14.31
C THR A 216 30.83 0.04 -13.28
N THR A 217 31.14 -1.13 -12.73
CA THR A 217 32.32 -1.29 -11.90
C THR A 217 33.42 -0.85 -12.85
N ALA A 218 33.85 0.41 -12.75
CA ALA A 218 35.06 0.85 -13.37
C ALA A 218 36.06 -0.09 -12.71
N VAL A 219 36.40 -1.16 -13.41
CA VAL A 219 37.51 -2.03 -13.08
C VAL A 219 38.63 -1.04 -13.04
N HIS A 220 38.97 -0.57 -11.84
CA HIS A 220 40.17 0.22 -11.66
C HIS A 220 41.23 -0.76 -12.12
N PRO A 221 41.86 -0.59 -13.29
CA PRO A 221 42.87 -1.53 -13.73
C PRO A 221 43.86 -1.54 -12.58
N ALA A 222 44.04 -2.71 -11.96
CA ALA A 222 44.97 -2.85 -10.86
C ALA A 222 46.28 -2.29 -11.38
N THR A 223 46.68 -1.11 -10.89
CA THR A 223 48.01 -0.59 -11.13
C THR A 223 48.91 -1.58 -10.41
N HIS A 224 49.38 -2.59 -11.15
CA HIS A 224 50.42 -3.49 -10.69
C HIS A 224 51.54 -2.58 -10.17
N PRO A 225 51.89 -2.64 -8.87
CA PRO A 225 53.04 -1.90 -8.39
C PRO A 225 54.24 -2.41 -9.19
N ALA A 226 54.88 -1.49 -9.91
CA ALA A 226 56.12 -1.78 -10.61
C ALA A 226 57.11 -2.31 -9.57
N SER A 227 57.45 -3.58 -9.69
CA SER A 227 58.48 -4.24 -8.89
C SER A 227 59.81 -3.53 -9.16
N SER A 228 60.22 -2.66 -8.24
CA SER A 228 61.57 -2.12 -8.20
C SER A 228 62.51 -3.22 -7.73
N THR A 229 63.11 -3.94 -8.69
CA THR A 229 64.23 -4.84 -8.45
C THR A 229 65.47 -3.99 -8.17
N THR A 230 65.80 -3.83 -6.90
CA THR A 230 67.10 -3.28 -6.47
C THR A 230 68.13 -4.42 -6.54
N MET A 231 69.03 -4.39 -7.51
CA MET A 231 70.25 -5.21 -7.49
C MET A 231 71.25 -4.57 -6.53
N ALA A 232 71.80 -5.40 -5.64
CA ALA A 232 73.01 -5.14 -4.87
C ALA A 232 74.13 -6.05 -5.38
#